data_AF-A0A2G8S8D2-F1
#
_entry.id   AF-A0A2G8S8D2-F1
#
_cell.length_a   1.000
_cell.length_b   1.000
_cell.length_c   1.000
_cell.angle_alpha   90.00
_cell.angle_beta   90.00
_cell.angle_gamma   90.00
#
_symmetry.space_group_name_H-M   'P 1'
#
loop_
_entity.id
_entity.type
_entity.pdbx_description
1 polymer ?
#
loop_
_entity_poly.entity_id
_entity_poly.type
_entity_poly.pdbx_seq_one_letter_code
_entity_poly.pdbx_strand_id
1 'polypeptide(L)'
;MPWRYPLYKMICRPDWSDFVTLLLQDGLVSQRTLDLVATAVAPLFRASANTQVQGAASSDARHPSLLSSVPVLSAFGQEFPFRFATDHNFCGIFASSNTIFTHYMRHITSFQVLREGKRVQYFPFTGSAVCCFERSMLPEHTGKRVVVIRVKRFIDSDPIRPVPPPTGANGRAHLVEQLRPREGELLNVATHDRVRPWAADVDKVWGESAAHGDITRWKVLRVLFDNEELYGSPHTS
;
A
#
# COMPACT_ATOMS: atom_id res chain seq x y z
N MET A 1 -3.08 11.42 -23.73
CA MET A 1 -2.75 12.39 -22.67
C MET A 1 -2.98 11.75 -21.31
N PRO A 2 -2.04 11.79 -20.35
CA PRO A 2 -2.34 11.33 -18.99
C PRO A 2 -3.30 12.33 -18.33
N TRP A 3 -4.41 11.81 -17.81
CA TRP A 3 -5.41 12.60 -17.09
C TRP A 3 -4.80 13.19 -15.81
N ARG A 4 -4.93 14.51 -15.62
CA ARG A 4 -4.51 15.17 -14.36
C ARG A 4 -5.31 14.70 -13.14
N TYR A 5 -6.54 14.25 -13.36
CA TYR A 5 -7.44 13.77 -12.33
C TYR A 5 -7.71 12.27 -12.55
N PRO A 6 -7.40 11.41 -11.57
CA PRO A 6 -7.74 10.00 -11.66
C PRO A 6 -9.25 9.81 -11.76
N LEU A 7 -9.69 8.98 -12.71
CA LEU A 7 -11.10 8.70 -12.98
C LEU A 7 -11.91 8.31 -11.73
N TYR A 8 -11.30 7.57 -10.80
CA TYR A 8 -11.97 7.20 -9.56
C TYR A 8 -12.35 8.39 -8.68
N LYS A 9 -11.54 9.46 -8.63
CA LYS A 9 -11.90 10.66 -7.86
C LYS A 9 -13.11 11.36 -8.47
N MET A 10 -13.23 11.27 -9.79
CA MET A 10 -14.28 11.92 -10.57
C MET A 10 -15.61 11.20 -10.34
N ILE A 11 -15.60 9.86 -10.36
CA ILE A 11 -16.78 9.03 -10.06
C ILE A 11 -17.25 9.20 -8.62
N CYS A 12 -16.32 9.42 -7.68
CA CYS A 12 -16.65 9.56 -6.26
C CYS A 12 -17.17 10.94 -5.87
N ARG A 13 -17.27 11.86 -6.83
CA ARG A 13 -17.63 13.26 -6.58
C ARG A 13 -18.91 13.61 -7.33
N PRO A 14 -20.02 13.90 -6.62
CA PRO A 14 -21.28 14.27 -7.25
C PRO A 14 -21.15 15.50 -8.16
N ASP A 15 -20.26 16.43 -7.82
CA ASP A 15 -19.96 17.65 -8.58
C ASP A 15 -19.28 17.39 -9.95
N TRP A 16 -18.91 16.14 -10.24
CA TRP A 16 -18.23 15.73 -11.47
C TRP A 16 -19.13 14.85 -12.37
N SER A 17 -20.40 14.65 -12.02
CA SER A 17 -21.33 13.80 -12.79
C SER A 17 -21.41 14.22 -14.25
N ASP A 18 -21.53 15.52 -14.52
CA ASP A 18 -21.67 16.06 -15.88
C ASP A 18 -20.40 15.80 -16.70
N PHE A 19 -19.24 15.92 -16.08
CA PHE A 19 -17.97 15.62 -16.73
C PHE A 19 -17.80 14.12 -17.00
N VAL A 20 -18.20 13.25 -16.07
CA VAL A 20 -18.21 11.80 -16.28
C VAL A 20 -19.17 11.41 -17.41
N THR A 21 -20.32 12.07 -17.51
CA THR A 21 -21.25 11.90 -18.63
C THR A 21 -20.62 12.30 -19.97
N LEU A 22 -19.89 13.42 -20.03
CA LEU A 22 -19.16 13.81 -21.24
C LEU A 22 -18.10 12.77 -21.63
N LEU A 23 -17.34 12.24 -20.68
CA LEU A 23 -16.36 11.18 -20.95
C LEU A 23 -16.98 9.90 -21.53
N LEU A 24 -18.19 9.55 -21.09
CA LEU A 24 -18.96 8.44 -21.64
C LEU A 24 -19.47 8.74 -23.05
N GLN A 25 -20.03 9.93 -23.26
CA GLN A 25 -20.57 10.37 -24.55
C GLN A 25 -19.50 10.42 -25.63
N ASP A 26 -18.31 10.93 -25.28
CA ASP A 26 -17.18 11.04 -26.20
C ASP A 26 -16.43 9.72 -26.39
N GLY A 27 -16.86 8.63 -25.74
CA GLY A 27 -16.21 7.31 -25.82
C GLY A 27 -14.81 7.26 -25.20
N LEU A 28 -14.43 8.28 -24.43
CA LEU A 28 -13.13 8.36 -23.74
C LEU A 28 -13.05 7.42 -22.54
N VAL A 29 -14.21 7.07 -21.97
CA VAL A 29 -14.36 6.07 -20.91
C VAL A 29 -15.58 5.21 -21.22
N SER A 30 -15.49 3.90 -20.97
CA SER A 30 -16.64 3.00 -21.12
C SER A 30 -17.45 2.90 -19.83
N GLN A 31 -18.75 2.62 -19.92
CA GLN A 31 -19.58 2.34 -18.75
C GLN A 31 -18.98 1.22 -17.88
N ARG A 32 -18.47 0.17 -18.53
CA ARG A 32 -17.77 -0.94 -17.86
C ARG A 32 -16.58 -0.45 -17.02
N THR A 33 -15.81 0.51 -17.53
CA THR A 33 -14.69 1.11 -16.78
C THR A 33 -15.21 1.84 -15.55
N LEU A 34 -16.29 2.62 -15.66
CA LEU A 34 -16.88 3.31 -14.50
C LEU A 34 -17.37 2.31 -13.45
N ASP A 35 -18.04 1.24 -13.85
CA ASP A 35 -18.57 0.21 -12.95
C ASP A 35 -17.44 -0.50 -12.18
N LEU A 36 -16.34 -0.82 -12.87
CA LEU A 36 -15.14 -1.40 -12.25
C LEU A 36 -14.53 -0.45 -11.22
N VAL A 37 -14.41 0.84 -11.57
CA VAL A 37 -13.86 1.84 -10.66
C VAL A 37 -14.76 2.00 -9.44
N ALA A 38 -16.08 2.16 -9.62
CA ALA A 38 -17.05 2.32 -8.54
C ALA A 38 -17.01 1.13 -7.56
N THR A 39 -16.93 -0.09 -8.10
CA THR A 39 -16.81 -1.32 -7.30
C THR A 39 -15.52 -1.33 -6.49
N ALA A 40 -14.39 -0.97 -7.12
CA ALA A 40 -13.09 -1.01 -6.46
C ALA A 40 -12.98 0.01 -5.32
N VAL A 41 -13.60 1.19 -5.47
CA VAL A 41 -13.50 2.27 -4.47
C VAL A 41 -14.57 2.26 -3.39
N ALA A 42 -15.68 1.53 -3.58
CA ALA A 42 -16.75 1.42 -2.57
C ALA A 42 -16.25 1.09 -1.13
N PRO A 43 -15.26 0.22 -0.91
CA PRO A 43 -14.72 -0.05 0.44
C PRO A 43 -14.04 1.15 1.09
N LEU A 44 -13.46 2.07 0.31
CA LEU A 44 -12.78 3.26 0.81
C LEU A 44 -13.76 4.24 1.47
N PHE A 45 -15.00 4.30 0.99
CA PHE A 45 -16.03 5.20 1.52
C PHE A 45 -16.74 4.62 2.74
N ARG A 46 -16.92 3.30 2.81
CA ARG A 46 -17.58 2.65 3.96
C ARG A 46 -16.76 2.80 5.26
N ALA A 47 -15.43 2.89 5.16
CA ALA A 47 -14.56 3.16 6.31
C ALA A 47 -14.70 4.60 6.86
N SER A 48 -15.04 5.59 6.02
CA SER A 48 -15.14 6.99 6.44
C SER A 48 -16.46 7.31 7.16
N ALA A 49 -17.53 6.56 6.92
CA ALA A 49 -18.85 6.84 7.51
C ALA A 49 -18.98 6.39 8.98
N ASN A 50 -18.08 5.54 9.47
CA ASN A 50 -18.16 4.97 10.83
C ASN A 50 -17.34 5.76 11.87
N THR A 51 -16.69 6.87 11.51
CA THR A 51 -15.80 7.64 12.43
C THR A 51 -16.41 8.97 12.88
N GLN A 52 -17.73 9.17 12.71
CA GLN A 52 -18.37 10.42 13.09
C GLN A 52 -19.52 10.22 14.08
N VAL A 53 -19.26 9.58 15.24
CA VAL A 53 -20.08 9.75 16.45
C VAL A 53 -19.20 9.67 17.70
N GLN A 54 -18.74 10.82 18.18
CA GLN A 54 -18.85 11.35 19.57
C GLN A 54 -17.73 12.35 19.86
N GLY A 55 -18.14 13.52 20.34
CA GLY A 55 -17.33 14.73 20.37
C GLY A 55 -16.40 14.87 21.57
N ALA A 56 -15.34 15.64 21.34
CA ALA A 56 -14.76 16.57 22.28
C ALA A 56 -14.01 17.63 21.44
N ALA A 57 -14.35 18.90 21.64
CA ALA A 57 -13.65 20.01 21.01
C ALA A 57 -12.23 20.08 21.57
N SER A 58 -11.25 19.56 20.82
CA SER A 58 -9.84 19.87 21.04
C SER A 58 -9.39 20.82 19.94
N SER A 59 -9.19 22.07 20.35
CA SER A 59 -8.47 23.08 19.59
C SER A 59 -7.01 22.65 19.54
N ASP A 60 -6.65 21.85 18.54
CA ASP A 60 -5.25 21.67 18.17
C ASP A 60 -5.07 21.97 16.69
N ALA A 61 -3.98 22.68 16.43
CA ALA A 61 -3.73 23.39 15.20
C ALA A 61 -3.86 22.49 13.96
N ARG A 62 -4.35 23.10 12.88
CA ARG A 62 -4.51 22.58 11.53
C ARG A 62 -3.30 21.73 11.10
N HIS A 63 -3.31 20.44 11.39
CA HIS A 63 -2.62 19.47 10.57
C HIS A 63 -3.46 19.28 9.31
N PRO A 64 -2.97 19.63 8.10
CA PRO A 64 -3.64 19.21 6.89
C PRO A 64 -3.72 17.69 6.95
N SER A 65 -4.95 17.18 7.02
CA SER A 65 -5.22 15.76 7.05
C SER A 65 -4.55 15.11 5.84
N LEU A 66 -3.43 14.43 6.08
CA LEU A 66 -2.76 13.51 5.16
C LEU A 66 -3.63 12.26 4.91
N LEU A 67 -4.95 12.45 4.71
CA LEU A 67 -5.74 11.62 3.80
C LEU A 67 -5.27 11.94 2.38
N SER A 68 -3.97 11.74 2.18
CA SER A 68 -3.30 11.76 0.90
C SER A 68 -4.05 10.77 0.03
N SER A 69 -4.74 11.31 -0.97
CA SER A 69 -5.25 10.62 -2.15
C SER A 69 -4.73 9.19 -2.26
N VAL A 70 -5.60 8.20 -2.10
CA VAL A 70 -5.24 6.79 -2.31
C VAL A 70 -4.53 6.67 -3.67
N PRO A 71 -3.24 6.30 -3.71
CA PRO A 71 -2.48 6.26 -4.94
C PRO A 71 -3.10 5.23 -5.90
N VAL A 72 -3.14 5.58 -7.18
CA VAL A 72 -3.46 4.62 -8.24
C VAL A 72 -2.16 4.16 -8.84
N LEU A 73 -1.94 2.86 -8.77
CA LEU A 73 -0.75 2.18 -9.25
C LEU A 73 -1.11 1.29 -10.43
N SER A 74 -0.38 1.46 -11.51
CA SER A 74 -0.51 0.70 -12.75
C SER A 74 0.86 0.24 -13.27
N ALA A 75 1.98 0.69 -12.70
CA ALA A 75 3.31 0.34 -13.15
C ALA A 75 4.31 0.30 -11.98
N PHE A 76 5.40 -0.45 -12.17
CA PHE A 76 6.55 -0.39 -11.27
C PHE A 76 7.18 1.01 -11.26
N GLY A 77 7.86 1.35 -10.17
CA GLY A 77 8.52 2.66 -10.00
C GLY A 77 7.58 3.80 -9.60
N GLN A 78 6.26 3.65 -9.75
CA GLN A 78 5.31 4.66 -9.28
C GLN A 78 5.39 4.85 -7.76
N GLU A 79 5.56 6.11 -7.36
CA GLU A 79 5.72 6.50 -5.96
C GLU A 79 4.38 6.47 -5.21
N PHE A 80 4.42 6.00 -3.97
CA PHE A 80 3.28 6.03 -3.05
C PHE A 80 3.72 6.33 -1.61
N PRO A 81 2.83 6.96 -0.81
CA PRO A 81 3.08 7.14 0.61
C PRO A 81 2.99 5.80 1.35
N PHE A 82 3.97 5.54 2.20
CA PHE A 82 4.03 4.40 3.11
C PHE A 82 4.16 4.89 4.55
N ARG A 83 3.29 4.41 5.42
CA ARG A 83 3.23 4.81 6.83
C ARG A 83 3.75 3.70 7.73
N PHE A 84 4.62 4.05 8.66
CA PHE A 84 5.03 3.18 9.74
C PHE A 84 4.02 3.35 10.89
N ALA A 85 2.87 2.68 10.77
CA ALA A 85 1.75 2.81 11.68
C ALA A 85 1.23 1.44 12.17
N THR A 86 0.42 1.45 13.22
CA THR A 86 -0.14 0.25 13.86
C THR A 86 -1.29 -0.37 13.08
N ASP A 87 -1.98 0.41 12.27
CA ASP A 87 -3.19 0.05 11.53
C ASP A 87 -2.87 -0.42 10.10
N HIS A 88 -2.48 0.50 9.22
CA HIS A 88 -2.25 0.26 7.81
C HIS A 88 -0.96 0.95 7.37
N ASN A 89 -0.09 0.18 6.73
CA ASN A 89 1.13 0.73 6.17
C ASN A 89 0.90 1.40 4.82
N PHE A 90 -0.02 0.87 4.03
CA PHE A 90 -0.32 1.36 2.69
C PHE A 90 -1.74 0.97 2.28
N CYS A 91 -2.38 1.85 1.51
CA CYS A 91 -3.61 1.61 0.79
C CYS A 91 -3.42 2.15 -0.62
N GLY A 92 -3.76 1.36 -1.64
CA GLY A 92 -3.66 1.79 -3.03
C GLY A 92 -4.68 1.10 -3.92
N ILE A 93 -4.99 1.75 -5.04
CA ILE A 93 -5.82 1.23 -6.11
C ILE A 93 -4.88 0.71 -7.20
N PHE A 94 -4.99 -0.55 -7.58
CA PHE A 94 -4.24 -1.15 -8.67
C PHE A 94 -5.13 -1.23 -9.89
N ALA A 95 -4.71 -0.60 -10.99
CA ALA A 95 -5.50 -0.52 -12.21
C ALA A 95 -4.79 -1.23 -13.36
N SER A 96 -5.50 -2.14 -14.00
CA SER A 96 -5.17 -2.74 -15.29
C SER A 96 -6.20 -2.32 -16.35
N SER A 97 -6.01 -2.79 -17.58
CA SER A 97 -6.90 -2.53 -18.72
C SER A 97 -8.34 -3.02 -18.48
N ASN A 98 -8.50 -4.09 -17.71
CA ASN A 98 -9.76 -4.81 -17.54
C ASN A 98 -10.17 -5.03 -16.08
N THR A 99 -9.34 -4.61 -15.12
CA THR A 99 -9.52 -4.89 -13.69
C THR A 99 -9.01 -3.73 -12.84
N ILE A 100 -9.70 -3.45 -11.74
CA ILE A 100 -9.28 -2.48 -10.74
C ILE A 100 -9.46 -3.12 -9.37
N PHE A 101 -8.44 -3.03 -8.53
CA PHE A 101 -8.43 -3.61 -7.20
C PHE A 101 -8.03 -2.58 -6.17
N THR A 102 -8.64 -2.61 -4.99
CA THR A 102 -8.12 -1.90 -3.82
C THR A 102 -7.31 -2.87 -2.97
N HIS A 103 -6.11 -2.47 -2.57
CA HIS A 103 -5.23 -3.28 -1.76
C HIS A 103 -4.76 -2.53 -0.52
N TYR A 104 -4.69 -3.26 0.59
CA TYR A 104 -4.21 -2.77 1.87
C TYR A 104 -3.05 -3.63 2.34
N MET A 105 -1.98 -2.97 2.74
CA MET A 105 -0.86 -3.59 3.43
C MET A 105 -0.89 -3.22 4.89
N ARG A 106 -0.76 -4.22 5.76
CA ARG A 106 -0.71 -4.05 7.22
C ARG A 106 0.46 -4.84 7.77
N HIS A 107 1.01 -4.36 8.88
CA HIS A 107 1.99 -5.06 9.69
C HIS A 107 3.31 -5.44 8.97
N ILE A 108 3.66 -4.79 7.85
CA ILE A 108 4.82 -5.18 7.03
C ILE A 108 6.12 -5.15 7.83
N THR A 109 6.37 -4.06 8.57
CA THR A 109 7.63 -3.85 9.32
C THR A 109 7.54 -4.25 10.78
N SER A 110 6.41 -4.84 11.17
CA SER A 110 6.13 -5.22 12.55
C SER A 110 6.49 -6.69 12.78
N PHE A 111 6.87 -7.04 14.00
CA PHE A 111 7.13 -8.43 14.37
C PHE A 111 6.63 -8.75 15.76
N GLN A 112 6.46 -10.05 16.03
CA GLN A 112 6.00 -10.54 17.33
C GLN A 112 7.15 -10.56 18.33
N VAL A 113 6.93 -9.97 19.51
CA VAL A 113 7.82 -10.04 20.68
C VAL A 113 7.10 -10.74 21.84
N LEU A 114 7.85 -11.29 22.79
CA LEU A 114 7.28 -11.90 23.99
C LEU A 114 7.23 -10.87 25.11
N ARG A 115 6.06 -10.68 25.73
CA ARG A 115 5.84 -9.85 26.92
C ARG A 115 5.09 -10.69 27.94
N GLU A 116 5.69 -10.92 29.11
CA GLU A 116 5.07 -11.72 30.19
C GLU A 116 4.54 -13.08 29.69
N GLY A 117 5.31 -13.75 28.81
CA GLY A 117 4.94 -15.03 28.21
C GLY A 117 3.91 -14.95 27.06
N LYS A 118 3.36 -13.76 26.75
CA LYS A 118 2.41 -13.55 25.65
C LYS A 118 3.09 -12.95 24.42
N ARG A 119 2.71 -13.43 23.22
CA ARG A 119 3.15 -12.84 21.96
C ARG A 119 2.36 -11.55 21.69
N VAL A 120 3.06 -10.44 21.54
CA VAL A 120 2.48 -9.13 21.21
C VAL A 120 3.12 -8.60 19.93
N GLN A 121 2.30 -7.97 19.10
CA GLN A 121 2.77 -7.32 17.88
C GLN A 121 3.51 -6.02 18.24
N TYR A 122 4.75 -5.90 17.79
CA TYR A 122 5.59 -4.74 18.02
C TYR A 122 5.90 -4.01 16.70
N PHE A 123 5.82 -2.68 16.76
CA PHE A 123 6.00 -1.77 15.65
C PHE A 123 7.23 -0.91 15.96
N PRO A 124 8.41 -1.26 15.43
CA PRO A 124 9.68 -0.65 15.85
C PRO A 124 9.88 0.79 15.38
N PHE A 125 9.07 1.26 14.44
CA PHE A 125 9.19 2.58 13.85
C PHE A 125 7.83 3.26 13.71
N THR A 126 7.85 4.58 13.81
CA THR A 126 6.78 5.47 13.37
C THR A 126 7.31 6.49 12.37
N GLY A 127 6.42 7.21 11.69
CA GLY A 127 6.75 8.16 10.63
C GLY A 127 6.24 7.72 9.27
N SER A 128 6.63 8.46 8.24
CA SER A 128 6.20 8.22 6.87
C SER A 128 7.37 8.30 5.88
N ALA A 129 7.28 7.51 4.82
CA ALA A 129 8.22 7.52 3.71
C ALA A 129 7.44 7.50 2.38
N VAL A 130 8.12 7.89 1.31
CA VAL A 130 7.67 7.56 -0.03
C VAL A 130 8.42 6.34 -0.52
N CYS A 131 7.67 5.39 -1.03
CA CYS A 131 8.16 4.12 -1.53
C CYS A 131 7.70 3.89 -2.96
N CYS A 132 8.27 2.90 -3.63
CA CYS A 132 7.74 2.36 -4.87
C CYS A 132 7.82 0.83 -4.87
N PHE A 133 7.05 0.20 -5.74
CA PHE A 133 7.19 -1.22 -6.04
C PHE A 133 8.23 -1.40 -7.15
N GLU A 134 9.04 -2.45 -7.02
CA GLU A 134 10.01 -2.85 -8.03
C GLU A 134 9.95 -4.35 -8.30
N ARG A 135 10.38 -4.74 -9.50
CA ARG A 135 10.73 -6.13 -9.79
C ARG A 135 11.93 -6.53 -8.94
N SER A 136 11.85 -7.69 -8.30
CA SER A 136 12.98 -8.19 -7.53
C SER A 136 14.10 -8.67 -8.44
N MET A 137 15.30 -8.17 -8.21
CA MET A 137 16.55 -8.61 -8.86
C MET A 137 17.39 -9.51 -7.94
N LEU A 138 16.82 -9.98 -6.83
CA LEU A 138 17.54 -10.84 -5.88
C LEU A 138 17.76 -12.23 -6.51
N PRO A 139 18.96 -12.84 -6.37
CA PRO A 139 19.28 -14.12 -7.00
C PRO A 139 18.28 -15.24 -6.72
N GLU A 140 17.76 -15.32 -5.49
CA GLU A 140 16.75 -16.31 -5.06
C GLU A 140 15.37 -16.16 -5.73
N HIS A 141 15.14 -15.01 -6.39
CA HIS A 141 13.90 -14.69 -7.12
C HIS A 141 14.05 -14.85 -8.63
N THR A 142 15.18 -15.38 -9.12
CA THR A 142 15.40 -15.64 -10.54
C THR A 142 14.26 -16.49 -11.13
N GLY A 143 13.73 -16.05 -12.27
CA GLY A 143 12.63 -16.71 -12.98
C GLY A 143 11.25 -16.59 -12.33
N LYS A 144 11.11 -15.77 -11.27
CA LYS A 144 9.84 -15.56 -10.57
C LYS A 144 9.35 -14.12 -10.73
N ARG A 145 8.03 -13.94 -10.70
CA ARG A 145 7.39 -12.61 -10.62
C ARG A 145 7.29 -12.19 -9.15
N VAL A 146 8.36 -11.60 -8.65
CA VAL A 146 8.45 -11.14 -7.25
C VAL A 146 8.51 -9.62 -7.20
N VAL A 147 7.64 -9.03 -6.38
CA VAL A 147 7.63 -7.60 -6.07
C VAL A 147 8.38 -7.34 -4.77
N VAL A 148 9.22 -6.30 -4.76
CA VAL A 148 9.82 -5.73 -3.54
C VAL A 148 9.38 -4.27 -3.37
N ILE A 149 9.57 -3.73 -2.17
CA ILE A 149 9.32 -2.31 -1.87
C ILE A 149 10.68 -1.62 -1.70
N ARG A 150 10.92 -0.54 -2.44
CA ARG A 150 12.05 0.36 -2.22
C ARG A 150 11.61 1.62 -1.50
N VAL A 151 12.37 2.05 -0.50
CA VAL A 151 12.19 3.34 0.16
C VAL A 151 12.88 4.39 -0.72
N LYS A 152 12.12 5.34 -1.26
CA LYS A 152 12.66 6.40 -2.13
C LYS A 152 13.23 7.55 -1.33
N ARG A 153 12.48 8.02 -0.34
CA ARG A 153 12.83 9.14 0.53
C ARG A 153 11.91 9.19 1.74
N PHE A 154 12.37 9.81 2.82
CA PHE A 154 11.53 10.13 3.97
C PHE A 154 10.65 11.35 3.71
N ILE A 155 9.61 11.51 4.51
CA ILE A 155 8.74 12.68 4.46
C ILE A 155 9.17 13.63 5.57
N ASP A 156 9.65 14.82 5.22
CA ASP A 156 10.17 15.81 6.18
C ASP A 156 9.16 16.20 7.26
N SER A 157 7.88 16.29 6.89
CA SER A 157 6.80 16.64 7.81
C SER A 157 6.44 15.49 8.78
N ASP A 158 6.89 14.27 8.54
CA ASP A 158 6.68 13.12 9.42
C ASP A 158 7.89 12.15 9.38
N PRO A 159 9.01 12.55 9.98
CA PRO A 159 10.27 11.81 9.88
C PRO A 159 10.21 10.45 10.57
N ILE A 160 11.03 9.50 10.12
CA ILE A 160 11.09 8.17 10.74
C ILE A 160 11.71 8.24 12.13
N ARG A 161 11.01 7.68 13.13
CA ARG A 161 11.42 7.67 14.55
C ARG A 161 11.36 6.24 15.10
N PRO A 162 12.35 5.78 15.87
CA PRO A 162 12.28 4.51 16.57
C PRO A 162 11.22 4.57 17.67
N VAL A 163 10.52 3.47 17.88
CA VAL A 163 9.62 3.26 19.02
C VAL A 163 10.33 2.30 19.97
N PRO A 164 10.38 2.56 21.29
CA PRO A 164 10.99 1.62 22.22
C PRO A 164 10.17 0.32 22.31
N PRO A 165 10.83 -0.83 22.55
CA PRO A 165 10.11 -2.09 22.77
C PRO A 165 9.23 -2.00 24.02
N PRO A 166 8.12 -2.75 24.07
CA PRO A 166 7.28 -2.81 25.26
C PRO A 166 8.08 -3.21 26.50
N THR A 167 7.80 -2.60 27.66
CA THR A 167 8.47 -2.96 28.92
C THR A 167 8.33 -4.45 29.21
N GLY A 168 9.43 -5.10 29.57
CA GLY A 168 9.47 -6.54 29.80
C GLY A 168 9.45 -7.40 28.53
N ALA A 169 9.55 -6.79 27.34
CA ALA A 169 9.68 -7.54 26.11
C ALA A 169 11.08 -8.16 25.98
N ASN A 170 11.16 -9.46 25.75
CA ASN A 170 12.40 -10.18 25.49
C ASN A 170 12.41 -10.82 24.09
N GLY A 171 13.61 -11.09 23.57
CA GLY A 171 13.81 -12.05 22.49
C GLY A 171 14.13 -11.52 21.09
N ARG A 172 13.82 -10.26 20.73
CA ARG A 172 14.03 -9.78 19.33
C ARG A 172 14.36 -8.29 19.16
N ALA A 173 14.67 -7.58 20.25
CA ALA A 173 14.98 -6.16 20.19
C ALA A 173 16.23 -5.85 19.33
N HIS A 174 17.18 -6.79 19.25
CA HIS A 174 18.39 -6.66 18.42
C HIS A 174 18.09 -6.54 16.91
N LEU A 175 16.90 -6.94 16.45
CA LEU A 175 16.51 -6.80 15.04
C LEU A 175 16.15 -5.36 14.66
N VAL A 176 15.87 -4.49 15.64
CA VAL A 176 15.37 -3.12 15.38
C VAL A 176 16.35 -2.34 14.51
N GLU A 177 17.64 -2.32 14.84
CA GLU A 177 18.64 -1.58 14.05
C GLU A 177 18.76 -2.10 12.61
N GLN A 178 18.62 -3.40 12.40
CA GLN A 178 18.67 -4.02 11.07
C GLN A 178 17.40 -3.74 10.25
N LEU A 179 16.27 -3.49 10.91
CA LEU A 179 15.00 -3.14 10.27
C LEU A 179 14.86 -1.65 9.98
N ARG A 180 15.83 -0.82 10.39
CA ARG A 180 15.77 0.62 10.22
C ARG A 180 15.61 0.97 8.73
N PRO A 181 14.52 1.67 8.34
CA PRO A 181 14.34 2.11 6.97
C PRO A 181 15.47 3.04 6.54
N ARG A 182 15.91 2.93 5.29
CA ARG A 182 16.97 3.74 4.70
C ARG A 182 16.57 4.15 3.29
N GLU A 183 16.84 5.41 2.95
CA GLU A 183 16.57 5.92 1.60
C GLU A 183 17.40 5.18 0.57
N GLY A 184 16.79 4.88 -0.57
CA GLY A 184 17.39 4.10 -1.63
C GLY A 184 17.47 2.60 -1.38
N GLU A 185 17.22 2.10 -0.17
CA GLU A 185 17.29 0.67 0.14
C GLU A 185 15.93 -0.04 0.04
N LEU A 186 15.98 -1.38 -0.03
CA LEU A 186 14.77 -2.20 0.05
C LEU A 186 14.20 -2.19 1.48
N LEU A 187 12.88 -2.15 1.59
CA LEU A 187 12.19 -2.20 2.86
C LEU A 187 12.40 -3.58 3.49
N ASN A 188 13.04 -3.63 4.65
CA ASN A 188 13.32 -4.87 5.38
C ASN A 188 12.21 -5.25 6.35
N VAL A 189 12.04 -6.56 6.56
CA VAL A 189 11.06 -7.16 7.47
C VAL A 189 11.69 -8.28 8.27
N ALA A 190 11.17 -8.49 9.48
CA ALA A 190 11.59 -9.61 10.32
C ALA A 190 10.67 -10.81 10.06
N THR A 191 11.24 -11.92 9.58
CA THR A 191 10.53 -13.19 9.44
C THR A 191 11.35 -14.32 10.03
N HIS A 192 10.75 -15.15 10.91
CA HIS A 192 11.43 -16.28 11.57
C HIS A 192 12.82 -15.91 12.12
N ASP A 193 12.92 -14.83 12.90
CA ASP A 193 14.17 -14.33 13.51
C ASP A 193 15.23 -13.79 12.52
N ARG A 194 14.89 -13.65 11.24
CA ARG A 194 15.81 -13.11 10.22
C ARG A 194 15.27 -11.83 9.63
N VAL A 195 16.16 -10.87 9.41
CA VAL A 195 15.86 -9.67 8.63
C VAL A 195 16.13 -9.95 7.15
N ARG A 196 15.17 -9.61 6.31
CA ARG A 196 15.28 -9.73 4.85
C ARG A 196 14.42 -8.68 4.16
N PRO A 197 14.68 -8.35 2.88
CA PRO A 197 13.79 -7.52 2.10
C PRO A 197 12.37 -8.08 2.09
N TRP A 198 11.39 -7.19 2.21
CA TRP A 198 10.00 -7.55 1.94
C TRP A 198 9.89 -7.97 0.48
N ALA A 199 9.29 -9.14 0.27
CA ALA A 199 9.12 -9.71 -1.06
C ALA A 199 7.76 -10.41 -1.15
N ALA A 200 7.06 -10.20 -2.26
CA ALA A 200 5.81 -10.84 -2.58
C ALA A 200 5.89 -11.54 -3.93
N ASP A 201 5.87 -12.87 -3.91
CA ASP A 201 5.70 -13.70 -5.10
C ASP A 201 4.22 -13.68 -5.51
N VAL A 202 3.91 -13.10 -6.68
CA VAL A 202 2.53 -12.89 -7.14
C VAL A 202 1.92 -14.14 -7.76
N ASP A 203 2.74 -15.17 -8.03
CA ASP A 203 2.31 -16.44 -8.61
C ASP A 203 2.27 -17.57 -7.59
N LYS A 204 2.87 -17.38 -6.42
CA LYS A 204 2.83 -18.35 -5.34
C LYS A 204 1.38 -18.63 -4.92
N VAL A 205 0.97 -19.88 -5.11
CA VAL A 205 -0.28 -20.40 -4.57
C VAL A 205 -0.08 -20.61 -3.07
N TRP A 206 -0.73 -19.78 -2.26
CA TRP A 206 -0.77 -19.98 -0.81
C TRP A 206 -1.86 -21.01 -0.51
N GLY A 207 -1.52 -22.04 0.26
CA GLY A 207 -2.41 -23.16 0.56
C GLY A 207 -3.79 -22.73 1.08
N GLU A 208 -4.80 -23.54 0.77
CA GLU A 208 -6.25 -23.36 0.86
C GLU A 208 -6.83 -23.15 2.28
N SER A 209 -6.17 -22.38 3.15
CA SER A 209 -6.75 -21.98 4.45
C SER A 209 -7.52 -20.65 4.39
N ALA A 210 -7.67 -20.05 3.21
CA ALA A 210 -8.60 -18.94 3.00
C ALA A 210 -10.01 -19.48 2.79
N ALA A 211 -10.66 -19.92 3.87
CA ALA A 211 -12.06 -20.38 3.89
C ALA A 211 -13.07 -19.28 3.48
N HIS A 212 -12.63 -18.09 3.11
CA HIS A 212 -13.42 -17.01 2.55
C HIS A 212 -12.67 -16.56 1.30
N GLY A 213 -13.34 -16.43 0.16
CA GLY A 213 -12.79 -16.16 -1.19
C GLY A 213 -12.06 -14.82 -1.37
N ASP A 214 -11.21 -14.48 -0.41
CA ASP A 214 -10.34 -13.32 -0.36
C ASP A 214 -9.23 -13.58 -1.35
N ILE A 215 -9.17 -12.75 -2.40
CA ILE A 215 -8.04 -12.72 -3.33
C ILE A 215 -6.79 -12.63 -2.46
N THR A 216 -5.92 -13.63 -2.56
CA THR A 216 -4.68 -13.67 -1.77
C THR A 216 -4.02 -12.31 -1.88
N ARG A 217 -3.79 -11.63 -0.75
CA ARG A 217 -3.47 -10.20 -0.64
C ARG A 217 -2.47 -9.71 -1.69
N TRP A 218 -1.54 -10.56 -2.12
CA TRP A 218 -0.46 -10.23 -3.04
C TRP A 218 -0.77 -10.42 -4.53
N LYS A 219 -1.83 -11.16 -4.91
CA LYS A 219 -2.22 -11.39 -6.31
C LYS A 219 -2.56 -10.09 -7.03
N VAL A 220 -3.03 -9.08 -6.31
CA VAL A 220 -3.28 -7.75 -6.86
C VAL A 220 -2.03 -7.09 -7.45
N LEU A 221 -0.85 -7.41 -6.91
CA LEU A 221 0.42 -6.86 -7.41
C LEU A 221 0.80 -7.46 -8.77
N ARG A 222 0.14 -8.53 -9.22
CA ARG A 222 0.29 -9.07 -10.57
C ARG A 222 -0.05 -8.04 -11.64
N VAL A 223 -0.96 -7.11 -11.35
CA VAL A 223 -1.30 -5.98 -12.23
C VAL A 223 -0.07 -5.22 -12.70
N LEU A 224 0.95 -5.06 -11.84
CA LEU A 224 2.18 -4.35 -12.20
C LEU A 224 2.98 -5.09 -13.29
N PHE A 225 3.03 -6.43 -13.20
CA PHE A 225 3.67 -7.26 -14.22
C PHE A 225 2.86 -7.29 -15.51
N ASP A 226 1.56 -7.55 -15.41
CA ASP A 226 0.68 -7.69 -16.57
C ASP A 226 0.65 -6.38 -17.37
N ASN A 227 0.59 -5.22 -16.68
CA ASN A 227 0.64 -3.92 -17.36
C ASN A 227 2.01 -3.64 -18.00
N GLU A 228 3.11 -4.04 -17.37
CA GLU A 228 4.43 -3.85 -17.96
C GLU A 228 4.65 -4.74 -19.19
N GLU A 229 4.08 -5.94 -19.22
CA GLU A 229 4.06 -6.81 -20.39
C GLU A 229 3.23 -6.21 -21.54
N LEU A 230 2.07 -5.62 -21.21
CA LEU A 230 1.16 -5.03 -22.19
C LEU A 230 1.62 -3.65 -22.71
N TYR A 231 2.18 -2.81 -21.85
CA TYR A 231 2.45 -1.40 -22.12
C TYR A 231 3.93 -1.02 -22.07
N GLY A 232 4.81 -1.92 -21.66
CA GLY A 232 6.22 -1.63 -21.40
C GLY A 232 6.46 -0.92 -20.07
N SER A 233 7.73 -0.66 -19.78
CA SER A 233 8.13 0.09 -18.59
C SER A 233 8.10 1.60 -18.89
N PRO A 234 7.50 2.45 -18.03
CA PRO A 234 7.39 3.89 -18.28
C PRO A 234 8.73 4.65 -18.21
N HIS A 235 9.86 3.97 -17.97
CA HIS A 235 11.19 4.58 -17.79
C HIS A 235 12.21 4.20 -18.87
N THR A 236 11.77 3.71 -20.03
CA THR A 236 12.64 3.40 -21.19
C THR A 236 12.43 4.36 -22.37
N SER A 237 12.32 5.67 -22.12
CA SER A 237 12.23 6.70 -23.17
C SER A 237 13.18 7.85 -22.89
#